data_AF-A0A7C6R6B7-F1
#
_entry.id   AF-A0A7C6R6B7-F1
#
_cell.length_a   1.000
_cell.length_b   1.000
_cell.length_c   1.000
_cell.angle_alpha   90.00
_cell.angle_beta   90.00
_cell.angle_gamma   90.00
#
_symmetry.space_group_name_H-M   'P 1'
#
loop_
_entity.id
_entity.type
_entity.pdbx_description
1 polymer ?
#
loop_
_entity_poly.entity_id
_entity_poly.type
_entity_poly.pdbx_seq_one_letter_code
_entity_poly.pdbx_strand_id
1 'polypeptide(L)'
;MAQLPPVHMKLNPDNFDLLMTILAFHAEEREIPGLANDAHDLMDKRMRFSRLCTNLEGQEYVDFFMYENEAVEMIWQLLFAAADPNMAVSDYHNRLQKGGIR
;
A
#
# COMPACT_ATOMS: atom_id res chain seq x y z
N MET A 1 5.15 -3.29 22.65
CA MET A 1 4.96 -2.31 21.55
C MET A 1 5.23 -3.06 20.25
N ALA A 2 4.32 -3.05 19.29
CA ALA A 2 4.60 -3.70 18.00
C ALA A 2 5.76 -2.95 17.34
N GLN A 3 6.83 -3.66 17.02
CA GLN A 3 7.97 -3.09 16.31
C GLN A 3 7.48 -2.68 14.92
N LEU A 4 7.71 -1.42 14.53
CA LEU A 4 7.40 -0.98 13.18
C LEU A 4 8.30 -1.73 12.19
N PRO A 5 7.77 -2.09 11.01
CA PRO A 5 8.59 -2.68 9.96
C PRO A 5 9.79 -1.77 9.60
N PRO A 6 10.93 -2.36 9.22
CA PRO A 6 12.20 -1.64 9.08
C PRO A 6 12.27 -0.76 7.83
N VAL A 7 11.54 -1.09 6.76
CA VAL A 7 11.50 -0.27 5.55
C VAL A 7 10.45 0.81 5.73
N HIS A 8 10.89 2.06 5.55
CA HIS A 8 10.07 3.25 5.72
C HIS A 8 10.20 4.16 4.50
N MET A 9 9.06 4.60 3.96
CA MET A 9 9.03 5.56 2.86
C MET A 9 7.81 6.48 2.94
N LYS A 10 7.93 7.65 2.33
CA LYS A 10 6.80 8.56 2.10
C LYS A 10 6.26 8.34 0.69
N LEU A 11 4.98 8.05 0.57
CA LEU A 11 4.29 7.88 -0.71
C LEU A 11 3.31 9.02 -0.95
N ASN A 12 3.14 9.41 -2.21
CA ASN A 12 1.94 10.16 -2.61
C ASN A 12 0.71 9.26 -2.34
N PRO A 13 -0.41 9.80 -1.82
CA PRO A 13 -1.65 9.05 -1.62
C PRO A 13 -2.10 8.23 -2.83
N ASP A 14 -1.99 8.76 -4.04
CA ASP A 14 -2.38 8.08 -5.29
C ASP A 14 -1.54 6.81 -5.52
N ASN A 15 -0.25 6.85 -5.18
CA ASN A 15 0.63 5.68 -5.31
C ASN A 15 0.27 4.61 -4.28
N PHE A 16 -0.14 5.00 -3.07
CA PHE A 16 -0.61 4.05 -2.06
C PHE A 16 -1.90 3.37 -2.54
N ASP A 17 -2.83 4.14 -3.09
CA ASP A 17 -4.09 3.62 -3.62
C ASP A 17 -3.89 2.67 -4.79
N LEU A 18 -2.98 2.99 -5.71
CA LEU A 18 -2.60 2.09 -6.80
C LEU A 18 -2.10 0.74 -6.27
N LEU A 19 -1.17 0.78 -5.31
CA LEU A 19 -0.62 -0.43 -4.68
C LEU A 19 -1.69 -1.25 -3.96
N MET A 20 -2.65 -0.60 -3.30
CA MET A 20 -3.77 -1.27 -2.63
C MET A 20 -4.79 -1.84 -3.62
N THR A 21 -5.03 -1.15 -4.75
CA THR A 21 -5.93 -1.59 -5.81
C THR A 21 -5.41 -2.87 -6.48
N ILE A 22 -4.10 -2.95 -6.74
CA ILE A 22 -3.49 -4.16 -7.31
C ILE A 22 -3.62 -5.34 -6.35
N LEU A 23 -3.45 -5.12 -5.04
CA LEU A 23 -3.70 -6.17 -4.06
C LEU A 23 -5.16 -6.60 -4.02
N ALA A 24 -6.10 -5.65 -4.13
CA ALA A 24 -7.52 -5.98 -4.16
C ALA A 24 -7.85 -6.84 -5.39
N PHE A 25 -7.25 -6.54 -6.54
CA PHE A 25 -7.36 -7.38 -7.74
C PHE A 25 -6.79 -8.79 -7.50
N HIS A 26 -5.58 -8.91 -6.93
CA HIS A 26 -5.00 -10.22 -6.61
C HIS A 26 -5.77 -10.98 -5.52
N ALA A 27 -6.44 -10.29 -4.61
CA ALA A 27 -7.28 -10.88 -3.58
C ALA A 27 -8.55 -11.54 -4.15
N GLU A 28 -8.96 -11.17 -5.36
CA GLU A 28 -10.07 -11.80 -6.08
C GLU A 28 -9.62 -13.00 -6.95
N GLU A 29 -8.30 -13.22 -7.11
CA GLU A 29 -7.75 -14.30 -7.92
C GLU A 29 -8.04 -15.67 -7.30
N ARG A 30 -8.56 -16.60 -8.12
CA ARG A 30 -8.98 -17.94 -7.68
C ARG A 30 -8.15 -19.06 -8.29
N GLU A 31 -7.45 -18.79 -9.38
CA GLU A 31 -6.72 -19.78 -10.14
C GLU A 31 -5.32 -20.03 -9.59
N ILE A 32 -4.72 -19.03 -8.93
CA ILE A 32 -3.38 -19.11 -8.35
C ILE A 32 -3.47 -19.42 -6.85
N PRO A 33 -3.08 -20.63 -6.40
CA PRO A 33 -3.16 -21.00 -4.99
C PRO A 33 -2.30 -20.08 -4.12
N GLY A 34 -2.87 -19.58 -3.02
CA GLY A 34 -2.16 -18.76 -2.03
C GLY A 34 -2.15 -17.26 -2.34
N LEU A 35 -2.22 -16.86 -3.62
CA LEU A 35 -2.10 -15.45 -4.02
C LEU A 35 -3.16 -14.56 -3.35
N ALA A 36 -4.41 -14.99 -3.34
CA ALA A 36 -5.49 -14.20 -2.72
C ALA A 36 -5.29 -14.02 -1.20
N ASN A 37 -4.82 -15.06 -0.51
CA ASN A 37 -4.56 -14.99 0.93
C ASN A 37 -3.38 -14.07 1.23
N ASP A 38 -2.29 -14.20 0.47
CA ASP A 38 -1.10 -13.35 0.61
C ASP A 38 -1.44 -11.88 0.32
N ALA A 39 -2.30 -11.62 -0.68
CA ALA A 39 -2.78 -10.29 -0.99
C ALA A 39 -3.62 -9.70 0.14
N HIS A 40 -4.57 -10.46 0.70
CA HIS A 40 -5.36 -10.03 1.86
C HIS A 40 -4.49 -9.71 3.07
N ASP A 41 -3.55 -10.59 3.40
CA ASP A 41 -2.62 -10.39 4.53
C ASP A 41 -1.77 -9.12 4.34
N LEU A 42 -1.30 -8.87 3.11
CA LEU A 42 -0.50 -7.68 2.81
C LEU A 42 -1.35 -6.41 2.85
N MET A 43 -2.60 -6.44 2.37
CA MET A 43 -3.54 -5.31 2.50
C MET A 43 -3.76 -4.95 3.97
N ASP A 44 -4.06 -5.93 4.82
CA ASP A 44 -4.32 -5.72 6.24
C ASP A 44 -3.11 -5.10 6.95
N LYS A 45 -1.90 -5.60 6.66
CA LYS A 45 -0.66 -5.03 7.20
C LYS A 45 -0.45 -3.58 6.75
N ARG A 46 -0.63 -3.29 5.45
CA ARG A 46 -0.47 -1.94 4.90
C ARG A 46 -1.47 -0.97 5.54
N MET A 47 -2.73 -1.36 5.68
CA MET A 47 -3.74 -0.55 6.38
C MET A 47 -3.40 -0.34 7.86
N ARG A 48 -2.82 -1.34 8.51
CA ARG A 48 -2.48 -1.29 9.94
C ARG A 48 -1.28 -0.39 10.25
N PHE A 49 -0.22 -0.46 9.44
CA PHE A 49 1.05 0.22 9.72
C PHE A 49 1.19 1.59 9.06
N SER A 50 0.44 1.85 7.99
CA SER A 50 0.54 3.13 7.27
C SER A 50 -0.30 4.22 7.91
N ARG A 51 0.11 5.48 7.74
CA ARG A 51 -0.63 6.64 8.24
C ARG A 51 -0.77 7.69 7.15
N LEU A 52 -1.93 8.34 7.09
CA LEU A 52 -2.12 9.51 6.23
C LEU A 52 -1.70 10.75 6.99
N CYS A 53 -0.67 11.44 6.50
CA CYS A 53 -0.03 12.57 7.14
C CYS A 53 -0.14 13.81 6.25
N THR A 54 0.05 14.99 6.85
CA THR A 54 0.13 16.26 6.12
C THR A 54 1.47 16.91 6.47
N ASN A 55 2.22 17.33 5.45
CA ASN A 55 3.49 18.04 5.64
C ASN A 55 3.25 19.51 6.04
N LEU A 56 4.32 20.23 6.33
CA LEU A 56 4.26 21.66 6.71
C LEU A 56 3.70 22.57 5.60
N GLU A 57 3.73 22.11 4.34
CA GLU A 57 3.21 22.82 3.18
C GLU A 57 1.72 22.50 2.90
N GLY A 58 1.09 21.67 3.74
CA GLY A 58 -0.31 21.28 3.59
C GLY A 58 -0.55 20.15 2.60
N GLN A 59 0.49 19.52 2.06
CA GLN A 59 0.37 18.39 1.13
C GLN A 59 0.23 17.07 1.89
N GLU A 60 -0.71 16.24 1.46
CA GLU A 60 -0.91 14.91 2.03
C GLU A 60 0.12 13.90 1.50
N TYR A 61 0.57 13.01 2.38
CA TYR A 61 1.43 11.88 2.05
C TYR A 61 1.08 10.68 2.94
N VAL A 62 1.33 9.48 2.45
CA VAL A 62 1.21 8.27 3.24
C VAL A 62 2.58 7.92 3.83
N ASP A 63 2.65 7.90 5.15
CA ASP A 63 3.78 7.37 5.93
C ASP A 63 3.69 5.85 5.90
N PHE A 64 4.50 5.22 5.05
CA PHE A 64 4.36 3.82 4.65
C PHE A 64 5.47 2.96 5.25
N PHE A 65 5.09 1.88 5.94
CA PHE A 65 6.00 0.94 6.60
C PHE A 65 5.78 -0.48 6.09
N MET A 66 6.87 -1.19 5.77
CA MET A 66 6.82 -2.57 5.29
C MET A 66 8.04 -3.39 5.68
N TYR A 67 7.93 -4.71 5.62
CA TYR A 67 9.07 -5.61 5.74
C TYR A 67 9.84 -5.71 4.41
N GLU A 68 11.09 -6.18 4.45
CA GLU A 68 11.95 -6.24 3.25
C GLU A 68 11.35 -7.11 2.13
N ASN A 69 10.72 -8.24 2.49
CA ASN A 69 10.01 -9.08 1.52
C ASN A 69 8.82 -8.37 0.88
N GLU A 70 8.12 -7.52 1.63
CA GLU A 70 6.97 -6.75 1.14
C GLU A 70 7.39 -5.61 0.20
N ALA A 71 8.63 -5.12 0.34
CA ALA A 71 9.23 -4.17 -0.59
C ALA A 71 9.52 -4.82 -1.95
N VAL A 72 9.90 -6.09 -1.98
CA VAL A 72 10.06 -6.86 -3.23
C VAL A 72 8.70 -7.00 -3.92
N GLU A 73 7.63 -7.31 -3.17
CA GLU A 73 6.27 -7.37 -3.72
C GLU A 73 5.83 -6.03 -4.32
N MET A 74 6.19 -4.91 -3.69
CA MET A 74 5.90 -3.59 -4.24
C MET A 74 6.54 -3.36 -5.62
N ILE A 75 7.74 -3.87 -5.87
CA ILE A 75 8.39 -3.77 -7.19
C ILE A 75 7.56 -4.50 -8.25
N TRP A 76 7.08 -5.71 -7.95
CA TRP A 76 6.21 -6.45 -8.86
C TRP A 76 4.89 -5.75 -9.14
N GLN A 77 4.29 -5.12 -8.12
CA GLN A 77 3.08 -4.33 -8.29
C GLN A 77 3.29 -3.12 -9.20
N LEU A 78 4.41 -2.43 -9.06
CA LEU A 78 4.73 -1.30 -9.94
C LEU A 78 4.95 -1.73 -11.39
N LEU A 79 5.58 -2.90 -11.61
CA LEU A 79 5.72 -3.49 -12.95
C LEU A 79 4.36 -3.90 -13.53
N PHE A 80 3.46 -4.45 -12.70
CA PHE A 80 2.09 -4.77 -13.10
C PHE A 80 1.31 -3.51 -13.50
N ALA A 81 1.38 -2.45 -12.70
CA ALA A 81 0.74 -1.16 -13.01
C ALA A 81 1.27 -0.56 -14.32
N ALA A 82 2.56 -0.70 -14.61
CA ALA A 82 3.15 -0.21 -15.85
C ALA A 82 2.64 -0.99 -17.08
N ALA A 83 2.19 -2.23 -16.91
CA ALA A 83 1.61 -3.04 -17.98
C ALA A 83 0.13 -2.70 -18.25
N ASP A 84 -0.59 -2.18 -17.26
CA ASP A 84 -1.97 -1.69 -17.40
C ASP A 84 -2.11 -0.23 -16.93
N PRO A 85 -1.83 0.75 -17.82
CA PRO A 85 -1.85 2.16 -17.46
C PRO A 85 -3.27 2.71 -17.22
N ASN A 86 -4.32 1.94 -17.51
CA ASN A 86 -5.71 2.37 -17.37
C ASN A 86 -6.42 1.72 -16.18
N MET A 87 -5.68 1.07 -15.28
CA MET A 87 -6.23 0.47 -14.07
C MET A 87 -7.03 1.50 -13.26
N ALA A 88 -8.30 1.19 -12.98
CA ALA A 88 -9.16 2.03 -12.17
C ALA A 88 -8.74 1.93 -10.69
N VAL A 89 -8.16 3.02 -10.17
CA VAL A 89 -7.64 3.09 -8.80
C VAL A 89 -8.76 3.40 -7.81
N SER A 90 -8.83 2.65 -6.72
CA SER A 90 -9.77 2.85 -5.61
C SER A 90 -9.14 3.68 -4.48
N ASP A 91 -9.95 4.46 -3.79
CA ASP A 91 -9.52 5.36 -2.72
C ASP A 91 -9.35 4.64 -1.37
N TYR A 92 -8.11 4.21 -1.07
CA TYR A 92 -7.75 3.53 0.17
C TYR A 92 -7.12 4.45 1.21
N HIS A 93 -6.36 5.46 0.79
CA HIS A 93 -5.64 6.35 1.69
C HIS A 93 -6.59 7.10 2.64
N ASN A 94 -7.81 7.45 2.19
CA ASN A 94 -8.81 8.09 3.04
C ASN A 94 -9.32 7.19 4.19
N ARG A 95 -9.06 5.88 4.12
CA ARG A 95 -9.40 4.92 5.18
C ARG A 95 -8.27 4.74 6.20
N LEU A 96 -7.10 5.34 5.97
CA LEU A 96 -5.97 5.26 6.89
C LEU A 96 -6.20 6.10 8.15
N GLN A 97 -5.61 5.65 9.26
CA GLN A 97 -5.50 6.48 10.45
C GLN A 97 -4.64 7.72 10.14
N LYS A 98 -5.07 8.88 10.62
CA LYS A 98 -4.27 10.11 10.49
C LYS A 98 -3.00 10.00 11.34
N GLY A 99 -1.86 10.33 10.75
CA GLY A 99 -0.58 10.48 11.44
C GLY A 99 -0.39 11.90 11.96
N GLY A 100 0.59 12.07 12.84
CA GLY A 100 0.98 13.41 13.31
C GLY A 100 1.73 14.19 12.22
N ILE A 101 1.78 15.51 12.38
CA ILE A 101 2.67 16.38 11.61
C ILE A 101 4.11 15.97 11.97
N ARG A 102 4.89 15.48 11.00
CA ARG A 102 6.29 15.08 11.19
C ARG A 102 7.19 15.72 10.14
#